data_AF-A0A968BMJ5-F1
#
_entry.id   AF-A0A968BMJ5-F1
#
_cell.length_a   1.000
_cell.length_b   1.000
_cell.length_c   1.000
_cell.angle_alpha   90.00
_cell.angle_beta   90.00
_cell.angle_gamma   90.00
#
_symmetry.space_group_name_H-M   'P 1'
#
loop_
_entity.id
_entity.type
_entity.pdbx_description
1 polymer ?
#
loop_
_entity_poly.entity_id
_entity_poly.type
_entity_poly.pdbx_seq_one_letter_code
_entity_poly.pdbx_strand_id
1 'polypeptide(L)'
;THVGGGFGRKASISSVADAAAEAARLSKAIGAPVHVSWDRTEEMRCGFFRPLTHHRHSATLDGSGRIEAIELLQASGNALLSVFPEIVGRIMGFDFGGTRGMMIPYAIPNCEITVWSYPLPIPTGTWRGVGLFPNTFPVESFMDELAHAAGADPLQFRLDHLPEGALGQRIRAVLEAAAERSGWGTPPPAGRARGIACCADAGSVVAEVAEVSLNQDTGRIRVHQVVAAMDCGQTINPDGAIAQVEGAIVMGASAALIEEITVKDGRVEAGNLDRYPLLRLRDAPDVETILLEVPDGKPGGVGEPAIGPIGPAIANAFFALTGVRLRQLPMTPERVKSALAGTS
;
A
#
# COMPACT_ATOMS: atom_id res chain seq x y z
N THR A 1 -17.64 0.66 -25.11
CA THR A 1 -16.18 0.80 -24.87
C THR A 1 -15.84 0.85 -23.38
N HIS A 2 -16.64 0.26 -22.49
CA HIS A 2 -16.37 0.25 -21.04
C HIS A 2 -15.39 -0.85 -20.63
N VAL A 3 -14.68 -0.64 -19.53
CA VAL A 3 -13.76 -1.64 -18.95
C VAL A 3 -14.18 -1.91 -17.50
N GLY A 4 -14.46 -3.17 -17.17
CA GLY A 4 -14.78 -3.62 -15.82
C GLY A 4 -13.54 -3.71 -14.94
N GLY A 5 -13.00 -2.56 -14.50
CA GLY A 5 -11.82 -2.49 -13.63
C GLY A 5 -10.50 -2.91 -14.30
N GLY A 6 -9.37 -2.55 -13.70
CA GLY A 6 -8.04 -2.86 -14.24
C GLY A 6 -6.93 -2.83 -13.20
N PHE A 7 -6.85 -1.74 -12.41
CA PHE A 7 -5.99 -1.64 -11.23
C PHE A 7 -4.51 -2.01 -11.48
N GLY A 8 -3.94 -1.53 -12.60
CA GLY A 8 -2.58 -1.83 -13.04
C GLY A 8 -2.53 -2.99 -14.05
N ARG A 9 -3.24 -4.09 -13.78
CA ARG A 9 -3.20 -5.31 -14.59
C ARG A 9 -3.59 -5.12 -16.07
N LYS A 10 -4.41 -4.12 -16.38
CA LYS A 10 -4.83 -3.77 -17.75
C LYS A 10 -4.06 -2.58 -18.36
N ALA A 11 -3.08 -2.03 -17.65
CA ALA A 11 -2.15 -1.06 -18.21
C ALA A 11 -1.12 -1.81 -19.07
N SER A 12 -1.00 -1.40 -20.33
CA SER A 12 -0.38 -2.13 -21.45
C SER A 12 0.95 -2.85 -21.20
N ILE A 13 1.13 -3.96 -21.95
CA ILE A 13 2.21 -4.99 -21.99
C ILE A 13 2.02 -6.18 -21.04
N SER A 14 1.18 -6.06 -20.00
CA SER A 14 0.82 -7.19 -19.14
C SER A 14 -0.65 -7.61 -19.33
N SER A 15 -0.89 -8.92 -19.57
CA SER A 15 -2.17 -9.65 -19.67
C SER A 15 -3.22 -9.22 -20.73
N VAL A 16 -3.60 -7.94 -20.85
CA VAL A 16 -4.49 -7.47 -21.94
C VAL A 16 -3.76 -7.50 -23.28
N ALA A 17 -2.45 -7.23 -23.25
CA ALA A 17 -1.61 -7.40 -24.42
C ALA A 17 -1.57 -8.87 -24.88
N ASP A 18 -1.66 -9.84 -23.96
CA ASP A 18 -1.59 -11.25 -24.30
C ASP A 18 -2.88 -11.73 -24.98
N ALA A 19 -4.04 -11.48 -24.38
CA ALA A 19 -5.33 -11.86 -25.00
C ALA A 19 -5.58 -11.13 -26.33
N ALA A 20 -5.20 -9.84 -26.41
CA ALA A 20 -5.31 -9.07 -27.66
C ALA A 20 -4.32 -9.55 -28.72
N ALA A 21 -3.07 -9.87 -28.36
CA ALA A 21 -2.07 -10.42 -29.27
C ALA A 21 -2.43 -11.83 -29.74
N GLU A 22 -3.00 -12.65 -28.87
CA GLU A 22 -3.54 -13.98 -29.20
C GLU A 22 -4.67 -13.86 -30.22
N ALA A 23 -5.67 -13.00 -29.96
CA ALA A 23 -6.76 -12.72 -30.89
C ALA A 23 -6.24 -12.25 -32.26
N ALA A 24 -5.24 -11.36 -32.28
CA ALA A 24 -4.64 -10.85 -33.51
C ALA A 24 -3.90 -11.96 -34.30
N ARG A 25 -3.13 -12.82 -33.63
CA ARG A 25 -2.42 -13.95 -34.26
C ARG A 25 -3.40 -14.98 -34.83
N LEU A 26 -4.44 -15.33 -34.08
CA LEU A 26 -5.47 -16.28 -34.52
C LEU A 26 -6.26 -15.73 -35.71
N SER A 27 -6.72 -14.47 -35.61
CA SER A 27 -7.42 -13.78 -36.70
C SER A 27 -6.59 -13.75 -37.98
N LYS A 28 -5.29 -13.43 -37.88
CA LYS A 28 -4.37 -13.48 -39.03
C LYS A 28 -4.24 -14.88 -39.63
N ALA A 29 -4.18 -15.92 -38.79
CA ALA A 29 -4.00 -17.29 -39.25
C ALA A 29 -5.22 -17.82 -40.03
N ILE A 30 -6.44 -17.42 -39.63
CA ILE A 30 -7.68 -17.93 -40.22
C ILE A 30 -8.32 -16.96 -41.24
N GLY A 31 -7.89 -15.70 -41.29
CA GLY A 31 -8.45 -14.68 -42.17
C GLY A 31 -9.86 -14.21 -41.78
N ALA A 32 -10.24 -14.32 -40.50
CA ALA A 32 -11.58 -14.00 -40.00
C ALA A 32 -11.54 -13.39 -38.59
N PRO A 33 -12.57 -12.63 -38.17
CA PRO A 33 -12.64 -12.09 -36.81
C PRO A 33 -12.61 -13.18 -35.74
N VAL A 34 -11.78 -12.99 -34.71
CA VAL A 34 -11.64 -13.90 -33.56
C VAL A 34 -11.89 -13.12 -32.27
N HIS A 35 -12.69 -13.71 -31.37
CA HIS A 35 -12.88 -13.24 -30.01
C HIS A 35 -12.14 -14.16 -29.05
N VAL A 36 -11.22 -13.59 -28.25
CA VAL A 36 -10.52 -14.29 -27.17
C VAL A 36 -10.96 -13.68 -25.85
N SER A 37 -11.31 -14.54 -24.90
CA SER A 37 -11.57 -14.15 -23.52
C SER A 37 -10.98 -15.22 -22.62
N TRP A 38 -10.12 -14.80 -21.70
CA TRP A 38 -9.62 -15.70 -20.66
C TRP A 38 -10.68 -15.90 -19.57
N ASP A 39 -10.81 -17.14 -19.10
CA ASP A 39 -11.59 -17.41 -17.91
C ASP A 39 -10.84 -16.96 -16.64
N ARG A 40 -11.49 -17.10 -15.48
CA ARG A 40 -10.91 -16.69 -14.19
C ARG A 40 -9.65 -17.50 -13.84
N THR A 41 -9.60 -18.77 -14.21
CA THR A 41 -8.44 -19.63 -13.93
C THR A 41 -7.25 -19.27 -14.80
N GLU A 42 -7.46 -18.98 -16.08
CA GLU A 42 -6.44 -18.46 -16.98
C GLU A 42 -5.95 -17.09 -16.49
N GLU A 43 -6.86 -16.18 -16.12
CA GLU A 43 -6.49 -14.87 -15.58
C GLU A 43 -5.61 -15.01 -14.31
N MET A 44 -6.00 -15.84 -13.36
CA MET A 44 -5.24 -15.97 -12.11
C MET A 44 -3.90 -16.68 -12.26
N ARG A 45 -3.78 -17.66 -13.17
CA ARG A 45 -2.56 -18.46 -13.32
C ARG A 45 -1.56 -17.90 -14.32
N CYS A 46 -2.04 -17.27 -15.39
CA CYS A 46 -1.21 -16.74 -16.47
C CYS A 46 -0.99 -15.23 -16.33
N GLY A 47 -1.49 -14.65 -15.24
CA GLY A 47 -1.39 -13.23 -14.97
C GLY A 47 -0.04 -12.76 -14.46
N PHE A 48 0.04 -11.44 -14.30
CA PHE A 48 1.14 -10.76 -13.64
C PHE A 48 0.77 -10.49 -12.18
N PHE A 49 1.74 -10.62 -11.30
CA PHE A 49 1.58 -10.46 -9.86
C PHE A 49 2.33 -9.22 -9.37
N ARG A 50 1.79 -8.54 -8.36
CA ARG A 50 2.58 -7.54 -7.64
C ARG A 50 3.85 -8.23 -7.11
N PRO A 51 5.05 -7.71 -7.36
CA PRO A 51 6.27 -8.36 -6.89
C PRO A 51 6.27 -8.46 -5.37
N LEU A 52 6.85 -9.55 -4.88
CA LEU A 52 7.17 -9.70 -3.47
C LEU A 52 8.30 -8.72 -3.12
N THR A 53 8.20 -8.10 -1.96
CA THR A 53 9.22 -7.20 -1.42
C THR A 53 9.72 -7.73 -0.09
N HIS A 54 11.01 -7.56 0.15
CA HIS A 54 11.63 -7.81 1.44
C HIS A 54 12.37 -6.56 1.88
N HIS A 55 12.26 -6.22 3.16
CA HIS A 55 12.74 -4.96 3.70
C HIS A 55 13.56 -5.20 4.96
N ARG A 56 14.63 -4.42 5.14
CA ARG A 56 15.40 -4.34 6.39
C ARG A 56 15.66 -2.88 6.70
N HIS A 57 15.11 -2.40 7.81
CA HIS A 57 15.24 -1.02 8.23
C HIS A 57 16.03 -0.93 9.53
N SER A 58 16.87 0.09 9.66
CA SER A 58 17.56 0.43 10.90
C SER A 58 17.64 1.94 11.07
N ALA A 59 17.74 2.41 12.31
CA ALA A 59 17.87 3.82 12.61
C ALA A 59 18.55 4.04 13.96
N THR A 60 19.12 5.23 14.12
CA THR A 60 19.67 5.74 15.38
C THR A 60 18.82 6.90 15.85
N LEU A 61 18.38 6.86 17.10
CA LEU A 61 17.75 8.00 17.78
C LEU A 61 18.80 8.77 18.59
N ASP A 62 18.76 10.10 18.52
CA ASP A 62 19.59 10.97 19.34
C ASP A 62 19.10 11.01 20.81
N GLY A 63 19.85 11.71 21.67
CA GLY A 63 19.49 11.85 23.09
C GLY A 63 18.17 12.59 23.37
N SER A 64 17.57 13.22 22.35
CA SER A 64 16.24 13.86 22.42
C SER A 64 15.13 12.98 21.83
N GLY A 65 15.45 11.77 21.37
CA GLY A 65 14.49 10.86 20.75
C GLY A 65 14.19 11.16 19.28
N ARG A 66 14.95 12.05 18.62
CA ARG A 66 14.80 12.31 17.17
C ARG A 66 15.66 11.39 16.34
N ILE A 67 15.29 11.16 15.08
CA ILE A 67 16.05 10.30 14.17
C ILE A 67 17.31 11.03 13.72
N GLU A 68 18.48 10.52 14.16
CA GLU A 68 19.79 11.01 13.74
C GLU A 68 20.19 10.42 12.38
N ALA A 69 19.97 9.12 12.20
CA ALA A 69 20.29 8.39 11.00
C ALA A 69 19.26 7.29 10.71
N ILE A 70 19.01 7.02 9.42
CA ILE A 70 18.15 5.93 8.96
C ILE A 70 18.77 5.19 7.77
N GLU A 71 18.65 3.87 7.77
CA GLU A 71 18.98 3.00 6.64
C GLU A 71 17.72 2.21 6.25
N LEU A 72 17.28 2.34 5.00
CA LEU A 72 16.14 1.61 4.44
C LEU A 72 16.60 0.74 3.28
N LEU A 73 16.56 -0.56 3.48
CA LEU A 73 16.97 -1.54 2.50
C LEU A 73 15.76 -2.29 1.95
N GLN A 74 15.63 -2.33 0.61
CA GLN A 74 14.56 -3.04 -0.09
C GLN A 74 15.15 -4.01 -1.13
N ALA A 75 14.65 -5.24 -1.15
CA ALA A 75 14.78 -6.14 -2.29
C ALA A 75 13.40 -6.41 -2.91
N SER A 76 13.28 -6.28 -4.24
CA SER A 76 12.01 -6.44 -4.96
C SER A 76 12.18 -7.03 -6.35
N GLY A 77 11.14 -7.71 -6.83
CA GLY A 77 10.96 -7.94 -8.27
C GLY A 77 10.64 -6.66 -9.05
N ASN A 78 10.74 -6.73 -10.38
CA ASN A 78 10.36 -5.62 -11.26
C ASN A 78 8.84 -5.43 -11.25
N ALA A 79 8.36 -4.26 -10.83
CA ALA A 79 6.95 -3.91 -10.79
C ALA A 79 6.49 -3.18 -12.06
N LEU A 80 7.33 -2.28 -12.59
CA LEU A 80 7.01 -1.43 -13.73
C LEU A 80 7.95 -1.70 -14.91
N LEU A 81 9.23 -1.99 -14.67
CA LEU A 81 10.13 -2.33 -15.77
C LEU A 81 9.76 -3.63 -16.48
N SER A 82 8.96 -4.50 -15.84
CA SER A 82 8.42 -5.70 -16.47
C SER A 82 7.48 -5.41 -17.64
N VAL A 83 6.95 -4.18 -17.74
CA VAL A 83 6.16 -3.74 -18.89
C VAL A 83 7.01 -3.05 -19.96
N PHE A 84 8.33 -2.98 -19.83
CA PHE A 84 9.22 -2.40 -20.84
C PHE A 84 10.16 -3.46 -21.44
N PRO A 85 10.73 -3.24 -22.65
CA PRO A 85 11.80 -4.08 -23.16
C PRO A 85 12.99 -4.15 -22.19
N GLU A 86 13.59 -5.33 -22.04
CA GLU A 86 14.65 -5.59 -21.04
C GLU A 86 15.82 -4.59 -21.09
N ILE A 87 16.14 -4.07 -22.29
CA ILE A 87 17.17 -3.06 -22.49
C ILE A 87 16.93 -1.78 -21.67
N VAL A 88 15.68 -1.39 -21.43
CA VAL A 88 15.33 -0.24 -20.60
C VAL A 88 15.76 -0.48 -19.16
N GLY A 89 15.49 -1.66 -18.62
CA GLY A 89 15.92 -2.00 -17.27
C GLY A 89 17.44 -2.05 -17.11
N ARG A 90 18.17 -2.53 -18.12
CA ARG A 90 19.64 -2.51 -18.13
C ARG A 90 20.22 -1.09 -18.16
N ILE A 91 19.59 -0.17 -18.89
CA ILE A 91 20.01 1.24 -18.95
C ILE A 91 19.70 1.97 -17.64
N MET A 92 18.51 1.75 -17.08
CA MET A 92 18.07 2.44 -15.87
C MET A 92 18.73 1.89 -14.60
N GLY A 93 19.12 0.62 -14.58
CA GLY A 93 19.81 -0.02 -13.45
C GLY A 93 18.93 -0.33 -12.23
N PHE A 94 17.71 0.22 -12.16
CA PHE A 94 16.72 -0.06 -11.11
C PHE A 94 15.28 0.18 -11.60
N ASP A 95 14.31 -0.48 -10.98
CA ASP A 95 12.88 -0.28 -11.26
C ASP A 95 12.29 0.87 -10.42
N PHE A 96 12.15 2.05 -11.02
CA PHE A 96 11.57 3.22 -10.36
C PHE A 96 10.10 3.04 -9.92
N GLY A 97 9.34 2.13 -10.56
CA GLY A 97 8.02 1.78 -10.09
C GLY A 97 8.08 0.89 -8.84
N GLY A 98 9.08 0.01 -8.78
CA GLY A 98 9.38 -0.82 -7.61
C GLY A 98 9.90 -0.03 -6.40
N THR A 99 10.55 1.12 -6.62
CA THR A 99 11.04 2.01 -5.55
C THR A 99 9.98 3.00 -5.04
N ARG A 100 8.85 3.16 -5.74
CA ARG A 100 7.78 4.09 -5.35
C ARG A 100 7.33 3.81 -3.91
N GLY A 101 7.26 4.84 -3.06
CA GLY A 101 6.95 4.69 -1.63
C GLY A 101 8.14 4.41 -0.71
N MET A 102 9.36 4.21 -1.24
CA MET A 102 10.58 4.14 -0.41
C MET A 102 11.09 5.52 0.00
N MET A 103 10.76 6.57 -0.75
CA MET A 103 11.13 7.93 -0.39
C MET A 103 10.34 8.37 0.83
N ILE A 104 11.04 8.56 1.94
CA ILE A 104 10.43 9.02 3.19
C ILE A 104 10.08 10.51 3.10
N PRO A 105 8.89 10.92 3.56
CA PRO A 105 8.46 12.32 3.53
C PRO A 105 8.94 13.11 4.78
N TYR A 106 10.05 12.68 5.40
CA TYR A 106 10.56 13.19 6.68
C TYR A 106 11.96 13.81 6.53
N ALA A 107 12.24 14.87 7.28
CA ALA A 107 13.54 15.49 7.38
C ALA A 107 14.43 14.72 8.35
N ILE A 108 15.25 13.82 7.80
CA ILE A 108 16.23 13.03 8.57
C ILE A 108 17.64 13.42 8.11
N PRO A 109 18.55 13.83 9.02
CA PRO A 109 19.85 14.38 8.64
C PRO A 109 20.73 13.40 7.85
N ASN A 110 20.74 12.12 8.26
CA ASN A 110 21.55 11.08 7.62
C ASN A 110 20.60 9.98 7.10
N CYS A 111 20.48 9.84 5.79
CA CYS A 111 19.55 8.91 5.18
C CYS A 111 20.22 8.11 4.08
N GLU A 112 20.16 6.79 4.18
CA GLU A 112 20.57 5.86 3.14
C GLU A 112 19.39 4.98 2.73
N ILE A 113 19.08 4.97 1.44
CA ILE A 113 18.04 4.11 0.86
C ILE A 113 18.68 3.29 -0.25
N THR A 114 18.69 1.97 -0.08
CA THR A 114 19.22 1.04 -1.07
C THR A 114 18.14 0.11 -1.58
N VAL A 115 18.02 0.00 -2.89
CA VAL A 115 17.04 -0.86 -3.55
C VAL A 115 17.72 -1.84 -4.50
N TRP A 116 17.47 -3.13 -4.29
CA TRP A 116 17.88 -4.20 -5.19
C TRP A 116 16.70 -4.70 -6.02
N SER A 117 16.87 -4.66 -7.34
CA SER A 117 15.94 -5.28 -8.29
C SER A 117 16.40 -6.70 -8.59
N TYR A 118 15.54 -7.69 -8.33
CA TYR A 118 15.83 -9.11 -8.52
C TYR A 118 14.81 -9.76 -9.47
N PRO A 119 15.22 -10.43 -10.56
CA PRO A 119 14.30 -11.17 -11.41
C PRO A 119 13.64 -12.32 -10.64
N LEU A 120 12.32 -12.23 -10.41
CA LEU A 120 11.58 -13.30 -9.74
C LEU A 120 11.21 -14.41 -10.74
N PRO A 121 11.12 -15.68 -10.31
CA PRO A 121 10.72 -16.80 -11.15
C PRO A 121 9.20 -16.83 -11.45
N ILE A 122 8.54 -15.69 -11.30
CA ILE A 122 7.11 -15.48 -11.59
C ILE A 122 6.93 -14.18 -12.37
N PRO A 123 5.91 -14.08 -13.26
CA PRO A 123 5.62 -12.84 -13.97
C PRO A 123 5.17 -11.76 -12.99
N THR A 124 5.92 -10.66 -12.92
CA THR A 124 5.61 -9.53 -12.04
C THR A 124 5.13 -8.32 -12.83
N GLY A 125 4.20 -7.54 -12.28
CA GLY A 125 3.66 -6.40 -12.98
C GLY A 125 2.94 -5.42 -12.07
N THR A 126 2.27 -4.47 -12.71
CA THR A 126 1.61 -3.38 -11.99
C THR A 126 0.32 -3.87 -11.34
N TRP A 127 0.20 -3.48 -10.08
CA TRP A 127 -1.03 -3.50 -9.28
C TRP A 127 -1.22 -2.08 -8.77
N ARG A 128 -2.41 -1.70 -8.31
CA ARG A 128 -2.70 -0.32 -7.89
C ARG A 128 -1.64 0.21 -6.92
N GLY A 129 -1.02 1.35 -7.22
CA GLY A 129 0.07 1.91 -6.41
C GLY A 129 1.46 1.37 -6.74
N VAL A 130 1.59 0.32 -7.55
CA VAL A 130 2.88 -0.27 -7.98
C VAL A 130 3.73 -0.65 -6.75
N GLY A 131 4.84 0.07 -6.47
CA GLY A 131 5.65 -0.10 -5.27
C GLY A 131 5.08 0.59 -4.01
N LEU A 132 4.12 1.51 -4.15
CA LEU A 132 3.65 2.38 -3.06
C LEU A 132 3.19 1.57 -1.85
N PHE A 133 2.19 0.71 -2.00
CA PHE A 133 1.68 -0.12 -0.91
C PHE A 133 2.76 -0.99 -0.22
N PRO A 134 3.53 -1.83 -0.94
CA PRO A 134 4.55 -2.67 -0.31
C PRO A 134 5.71 -1.92 0.35
N ASN A 135 5.91 -0.64 0.02
CA ASN A 135 7.02 0.16 0.56
C ASN A 135 6.56 1.12 1.66
N THR A 136 5.35 1.69 1.56
CA THR A 136 4.77 2.51 2.64
C THR A 136 4.51 1.66 3.89
N PHE A 137 4.10 0.40 3.76
CA PHE A 137 3.89 -0.49 4.91
C PHE A 137 5.08 -0.57 5.88
N PRO A 138 6.28 -1.04 5.45
CA PRO A 138 7.41 -1.14 6.36
C PRO A 138 7.97 0.22 6.76
N VAL A 139 7.89 1.26 5.91
CA VAL A 139 8.36 2.61 6.23
C VAL A 139 7.53 3.22 7.38
N GLU A 140 6.22 3.27 7.23
CA GLU A 140 5.33 3.90 8.22
C GLU A 140 5.13 3.04 9.48
N SER A 141 5.27 1.72 9.36
CA SER A 141 5.33 0.85 10.55
C SER A 141 6.63 1.09 11.32
N PHE A 142 7.76 1.27 10.62
CA PHE A 142 9.04 1.56 11.27
C PHE A 142 9.05 2.95 11.92
N MET A 143 8.44 3.96 11.29
CA MET A 143 8.24 5.27 11.93
C MET A 143 7.45 5.17 13.25
N ASP A 144 6.45 4.29 13.32
CA ASP A 144 5.70 4.03 14.56
C ASP A 144 6.53 3.26 15.61
N GLU A 145 7.36 2.31 15.16
CA GLU A 145 8.34 1.64 16.03
C GLU A 145 9.34 2.64 16.65
N LEU A 146 9.82 3.61 15.86
CA LEU A 146 10.72 4.66 16.32
C LEU A 146 10.03 5.63 17.28
N ALA A 147 8.78 6.02 17.01
CA ALA A 147 7.97 6.81 17.94
C ALA A 147 7.82 6.11 19.30
N HIS A 148 7.50 4.81 19.28
CA HIS A 148 7.40 4.01 20.50
C HIS A 148 8.75 3.91 21.24
N ALA A 149 9.85 3.67 20.53
CA ALA A 149 11.19 3.62 21.12
C ALA A 149 11.63 4.96 21.73
N ALA A 150 11.18 6.08 21.16
CA ALA A 150 11.39 7.43 21.69
C ALA A 150 10.45 7.78 22.86
N GLY A 151 9.44 6.95 23.16
CA GLY A 151 8.39 7.27 24.13
C GLY A 151 7.48 8.42 23.68
N ALA A 152 7.38 8.66 22.37
CA ALA A 152 6.61 9.74 21.77
C ALA A 152 5.25 9.26 21.24
N ASP A 153 4.27 10.18 21.18
CA ASP A 153 3.02 9.94 20.46
C ASP A 153 3.31 9.79 18.95
N PRO A 154 2.78 8.76 18.26
CA PRO A 154 3.09 8.51 16.85
C PRO A 154 2.66 9.60 15.85
N LEU A 155 1.63 10.39 16.15
CA LEU A 155 1.26 11.54 15.34
C LEU A 155 2.28 12.65 15.56
N GLN A 156 2.56 13.00 16.82
CA GLN A 156 3.51 14.06 17.14
C GLN A 156 4.91 13.75 16.61
N PHE A 157 5.36 12.50 16.72
CA PHE A 157 6.64 12.05 16.19
C PHE A 157 6.74 12.30 14.67
N ARG A 158 5.68 12.07 13.90
CA ARG A 158 5.65 12.40 12.46
C ARG A 158 5.72 13.91 12.24
N LEU A 159 4.95 14.69 12.99
CA LEU A 159 4.91 16.15 12.90
C LEU A 159 6.27 16.80 13.20
N ASP A 160 7.02 16.24 14.15
CA ASP A 160 8.34 16.72 14.57
C ASP A 160 9.45 16.41 13.56
N HIS A 161 9.21 15.45 12.65
CA HIS A 161 10.15 15.06 11.60
C HIS A 161 9.74 15.57 10.21
N LEU A 162 8.79 16.51 10.10
CA LEU A 162 8.41 17.06 8.80
C LEU A 162 9.48 18.00 8.23
N PRO A 163 9.73 17.97 6.91
CA PRO A 163 10.60 18.93 6.27
C PRO A 163 10.01 20.34 6.30
N GLU A 164 10.86 21.35 6.24
CA GLU A 164 10.41 22.72 6.03
C GLU A 164 9.78 22.90 4.64
N GLY A 165 8.95 23.94 4.50
CA GLY A 165 8.34 24.32 3.24
C GLY A 165 7.04 23.59 2.90
N ALA A 166 6.65 23.67 1.62
CA ALA A 166 5.31 23.29 1.17
C ALA A 166 4.97 21.82 1.41
N LEU A 167 5.93 20.90 1.24
CA LEU A 167 5.67 19.47 1.44
C LEU A 167 5.32 19.17 2.91
N GLY A 168 6.12 19.66 3.87
CA GLY A 168 5.85 19.46 5.28
C GLY A 168 4.54 20.11 5.74
N GLN A 169 4.21 21.30 5.21
CA GLN A 169 2.93 21.95 5.50
C GLN A 169 1.73 21.12 5.02
N ARG A 170 1.82 20.52 3.83
CA ARG A 170 0.75 19.66 3.28
C ARG A 170 0.61 18.36 4.07
N ILE A 171 1.73 17.72 4.43
CA ILE A 171 1.72 16.51 5.26
C ILE A 171 1.14 16.80 6.66
N ARG A 172 1.56 17.91 7.28
CA ARG A 172 0.99 18.39 8.53
C ARG A 172 -0.53 18.52 8.43
N ALA A 173 -1.02 19.23 7.42
CA ALA A 173 -2.44 19.49 7.25
C ALA A 173 -3.26 18.20 7.13
N VAL A 174 -2.80 17.20 6.35
CA VAL A 174 -3.54 15.93 6.26
C VAL A 174 -3.44 15.10 7.54
N LEU A 175 -2.28 15.08 8.22
CA LEU A 175 -2.11 14.36 9.49
C LEU A 175 -3.02 14.95 10.56
N GLU A 176 -3.04 16.27 10.71
CA GLU A 176 -3.88 16.97 11.68
C GLU A 176 -5.36 16.78 11.37
N ALA A 177 -5.78 16.89 10.10
CA ALA A 177 -7.18 16.69 9.71
C ALA A 177 -7.66 15.25 9.97
N ALA A 178 -6.87 14.23 9.62
CA ALA A 178 -7.21 12.84 9.89
C ALA A 178 -7.24 12.54 11.39
N ALA A 179 -6.28 13.09 12.15
CA ALA A 179 -6.20 12.93 13.59
C ALA A 179 -7.39 13.60 14.31
N GLU A 180 -7.70 14.85 13.99
CA GLU A 180 -8.84 15.57 14.57
C GLU A 180 -10.14 14.82 14.31
N ARG A 181 -10.38 14.44 13.04
CA ARG A 181 -11.65 13.81 12.66
C ARG A 181 -11.82 12.39 13.22
N SER A 182 -10.72 11.65 13.38
CA SER A 182 -10.76 10.33 14.03
C SER A 182 -10.86 10.39 15.56
N GLY A 183 -10.76 11.58 16.16
CA GLY A 183 -10.71 11.73 17.61
C GLY A 183 -9.40 11.24 18.21
N TRP A 184 -8.28 11.37 17.50
CA TRP A 184 -6.94 11.09 18.04
C TRP A 184 -6.71 11.82 19.38
N GLY A 185 -6.03 11.17 20.31
CA GLY A 185 -5.86 11.68 21.68
C GLY A 185 -7.07 11.46 22.61
N THR A 186 -8.20 10.96 22.11
CA THR A 186 -9.32 10.49 22.95
C THR A 186 -9.38 8.96 23.01
N PRO A 187 -9.87 8.36 24.11
CA PRO A 187 -10.04 6.91 24.17
C PRO A 187 -11.02 6.41 23.08
N PRO A 188 -10.62 5.41 22.25
CA PRO A 188 -11.55 4.74 21.35
C PRO A 188 -12.55 3.88 22.13
N PRO A 189 -13.61 3.35 21.47
CA PRO A 189 -14.49 2.37 22.10
C PRO A 189 -13.72 1.20 22.71
N ALA A 190 -14.24 0.63 23.80
CA ALA A 190 -13.57 -0.45 24.53
C ALA A 190 -13.19 -1.63 23.61
N GLY A 191 -11.95 -2.12 23.73
CA GLY A 191 -11.42 -3.20 22.90
C GLY A 191 -10.98 -2.78 21.50
N ARG A 192 -10.89 -1.47 21.23
CA ARG A 192 -10.37 -0.91 19.98
C ARG A 192 -9.13 -0.06 20.22
N ALA A 193 -8.36 0.13 19.15
CA ALA A 193 -7.22 1.04 19.12
C ALA A 193 -7.15 1.75 17.76
N ARG A 194 -6.41 2.86 17.71
CA ARG A 194 -6.18 3.64 16.50
C ARG A 194 -4.71 3.59 16.11
N GLY A 195 -4.45 3.60 14.82
CA GLY A 195 -3.11 3.69 14.24
C GLY A 195 -3.12 4.66 13.08
N ILE A 196 -2.02 5.40 12.93
CA ILE A 196 -1.87 6.46 11.94
C ILE A 196 -0.70 6.17 11.01
N ALA A 197 -0.85 6.56 9.74
CA ALA A 197 0.21 6.54 8.74
C ALA A 197 -0.06 7.62 7.69
N CYS A 198 0.98 7.99 6.95
CA CYS A 198 0.84 8.91 5.81
C CYS A 198 1.77 8.56 4.65
N CYS A 199 1.50 9.13 3.47
CA CYS A 199 2.42 9.09 2.34
C CYS A 199 2.24 10.32 1.45
N ALA A 200 3.28 10.66 0.69
CA ALA A 200 3.21 11.61 -0.40
C ALA A 200 3.48 10.87 -1.72
N ASP A 201 2.58 11.01 -2.68
CA ASP A 201 2.64 10.28 -3.95
C ASP A 201 1.83 10.97 -5.05
N ALA A 202 2.31 10.89 -6.29
CA ALA A 202 1.65 11.46 -7.48
C ALA A 202 1.22 12.94 -7.34
N GLY A 203 1.98 13.73 -6.57
CA GLY A 203 1.68 15.15 -6.31
C GLY A 203 0.63 15.39 -5.20
N SER A 204 0.11 14.32 -4.61
CA SER A 204 -0.85 14.34 -3.52
C SER A 204 -0.22 13.87 -2.22
N VAL A 205 -0.84 14.22 -1.09
CA VAL A 205 -0.47 13.74 0.24
C VAL A 205 -1.71 13.15 0.90
N VAL A 206 -1.55 12.00 1.55
CA VAL A 206 -2.64 11.29 2.22
C VAL A 206 -2.20 10.88 3.62
N ALA A 207 -3.06 11.08 4.61
CA ALA A 207 -2.93 10.49 5.94
C ALA A 207 -4.19 9.71 6.28
N GLU A 208 -4.01 8.58 6.94
CA GLU A 208 -5.11 7.70 7.35
C GLU A 208 -4.98 7.33 8.82
N VAL A 209 -6.11 7.35 9.52
CA VAL A 209 -6.26 6.77 10.86
C VAL A 209 -7.21 5.59 10.78
N ALA A 210 -6.71 4.39 11.10
CA ALA A 210 -7.49 3.17 11.15
C ALA A 210 -7.86 2.83 12.60
N GLU A 211 -9.16 2.61 12.87
CA GLU A 211 -9.65 2.08 14.13
C GLU A 211 -9.91 0.58 14.02
N VAL A 212 -9.22 -0.23 14.83
CA VAL A 212 -9.28 -1.70 14.74
C VAL A 212 -9.64 -2.36 16.07
N SER A 213 -10.21 -3.56 16.00
CA SER A 213 -10.30 -4.50 17.12
C SER A 213 -9.73 -5.86 16.73
N LEU A 214 -9.34 -6.66 17.72
CA LEU A 214 -8.85 -8.02 17.53
C LEU A 214 -9.80 -9.02 18.19
N ASN A 215 -10.21 -10.05 17.45
CA ASN A 215 -10.73 -11.27 18.05
C ASN A 215 -9.55 -12.19 18.40
N GLN A 216 -9.21 -12.31 19.68
CA GLN A 216 -8.01 -13.03 20.13
C GLN A 216 -8.08 -14.54 19.86
N ASP A 217 -9.25 -15.17 19.97
CA ASP A 217 -9.42 -16.61 19.72
C ASP A 217 -9.13 -16.97 18.25
N THR A 218 -9.62 -16.15 17.34
CA THR A 218 -9.49 -16.38 15.90
C THR A 218 -8.25 -15.76 15.30
N GLY A 219 -7.64 -14.74 15.94
CA GLY A 219 -6.56 -13.93 15.35
C GLY A 219 -7.06 -12.90 14.32
N ARG A 220 -8.38 -12.73 14.17
CA ARG A 220 -8.93 -11.87 13.12
C ARG A 220 -8.96 -10.41 13.56
N ILE A 221 -8.29 -9.56 12.79
CA ILE A 221 -8.37 -8.10 12.89
C ILE A 221 -9.65 -7.62 12.17
N ARG A 222 -10.43 -6.77 12.84
CA ARG A 222 -11.57 -6.04 12.23
C ARG A 222 -11.22 -4.57 12.19
N VAL A 223 -11.21 -4.00 10.99
CA VAL A 223 -11.10 -2.55 10.77
C VAL A 223 -12.51 -1.97 10.79
N HIS A 224 -12.84 -1.15 11.79
CA HIS A 224 -14.18 -0.58 11.94
C HIS A 224 -14.33 0.67 11.10
N GLN A 225 -13.39 1.60 11.26
CA GLN A 225 -13.42 2.90 10.59
C GLN A 225 -12.03 3.23 10.05
N VAL A 226 -11.99 3.92 8.92
CA VAL A 226 -10.80 4.60 8.40
C VAL A 226 -11.17 6.05 8.12
N VAL A 227 -10.48 6.98 8.78
CA VAL A 227 -10.56 8.41 8.43
C VAL A 227 -9.37 8.73 7.55
N ALA A 228 -9.62 9.18 6.33
CA ALA A 228 -8.61 9.50 5.34
C ALA A 228 -8.66 10.98 4.97
N ALA A 229 -7.58 11.71 5.22
CA ALA A 229 -7.43 13.08 4.75
C ALA A 229 -6.48 13.13 3.56
N MET A 230 -6.86 13.84 2.51
CA MET A 230 -6.09 13.96 1.28
C MET A 230 -5.98 15.40 0.83
N ASP A 231 -4.75 15.82 0.54
CA ASP A 231 -4.46 17.00 -0.26
C ASP A 231 -4.03 16.52 -1.66
N CYS A 232 -4.88 16.74 -2.66
CA CYS A 232 -4.59 16.49 -4.07
C CYS A 232 -4.50 17.79 -4.90
N GLY A 233 -4.21 18.93 -4.27
CA GLY A 233 -4.33 20.24 -4.91
C GLY A 233 -5.79 20.55 -5.27
N GLN A 234 -6.01 21.21 -6.41
CA GLN A 234 -7.38 21.49 -6.88
C GLN A 234 -8.11 20.19 -7.22
N THR A 235 -9.18 19.91 -6.47
CA THR A 235 -10.06 18.78 -6.73
C THR A 235 -11.00 19.09 -7.90
N ILE A 236 -10.89 18.32 -8.98
CA ILE A 236 -11.70 18.52 -10.20
C ILE A 236 -13.12 17.94 -10.07
N ASN A 237 -13.22 16.71 -9.54
CA ASN A 237 -14.48 16.02 -9.29
C ASN A 237 -14.44 15.42 -7.87
N PRO A 238 -15.01 16.10 -6.87
CA PRO A 238 -14.95 15.67 -5.47
C PRO A 238 -15.52 14.28 -5.23
N ASP A 239 -16.69 13.97 -5.79
CA ASP A 239 -17.34 12.66 -5.63
C ASP A 239 -16.49 11.53 -6.23
N GLY A 240 -15.95 11.76 -7.43
CA GLY A 240 -15.03 10.81 -8.07
C GLY A 240 -13.72 10.64 -7.30
N ALA A 241 -13.21 11.70 -6.67
CA ALA A 241 -12.01 11.65 -5.84
C ALA A 241 -12.26 10.86 -4.55
N ILE A 242 -13.38 11.11 -3.86
CA ILE A 242 -13.82 10.34 -2.68
C ILE A 242 -13.93 8.85 -3.03
N ALA A 243 -14.62 8.50 -4.12
CA ALA A 243 -14.75 7.10 -4.54
C ALA A 243 -13.40 6.44 -4.86
N GLN A 244 -12.41 7.19 -5.36
CA GLN A 244 -11.06 6.67 -5.58
C GLN A 244 -10.32 6.39 -4.26
N VAL A 245 -10.44 7.28 -3.28
CA VAL A 245 -9.85 7.12 -1.94
C VAL A 245 -10.47 5.91 -1.23
N GLU A 246 -11.80 5.85 -1.16
CA GLU A 246 -12.53 4.74 -0.54
C GLU A 246 -12.18 3.40 -1.19
N GLY A 247 -12.18 3.34 -2.53
CA GLY A 247 -11.81 2.13 -3.24
C GLY A 247 -10.34 1.73 -3.05
N ALA A 248 -9.43 2.69 -2.83
CA ALA A 248 -8.02 2.39 -2.55
C ALA A 248 -7.85 1.78 -1.17
N ILE A 249 -8.54 2.36 -0.17
CA ILE A 249 -8.52 1.90 1.21
C ILE A 249 -9.11 0.49 1.34
N VAL A 250 -10.25 0.21 0.70
CA VAL A 250 -10.85 -1.13 0.73
C VAL A 250 -9.92 -2.16 0.07
N MET A 251 -9.32 -1.82 -1.07
CA MET A 251 -8.38 -2.69 -1.78
C MET A 251 -7.10 -2.93 -0.97
N GLY A 252 -6.53 -1.88 -0.36
CA GLY A 252 -5.33 -1.98 0.46
C GLY A 252 -5.58 -2.69 1.79
N ALA A 253 -6.74 -2.50 2.44
CA ALA A 253 -7.13 -3.23 3.64
C ALA A 253 -7.31 -4.73 3.35
N SER A 254 -7.95 -5.08 2.23
CA SER A 254 -8.06 -6.46 1.76
C SER A 254 -6.67 -7.09 1.54
N ALA A 255 -5.79 -6.37 0.84
CA ALA A 255 -4.41 -6.77 0.60
C ALA A 255 -3.57 -6.90 1.87
N ALA A 256 -3.81 -6.03 2.86
CA ALA A 256 -3.08 -6.03 4.12
C ALA A 256 -3.52 -7.16 5.06
N LEU A 257 -4.76 -7.63 4.96
CA LEU A 257 -5.34 -8.56 5.94
C LEU A 257 -5.40 -10.01 5.44
N ILE A 258 -5.73 -10.23 4.16
CA ILE A 258 -6.11 -11.58 3.70
C ILE A 258 -5.60 -11.98 2.31
N GLU A 259 -5.33 -11.05 1.39
CA GLU A 259 -4.97 -11.44 0.02
C GLU A 259 -3.55 -11.99 -0.09
N GLU A 260 -3.42 -13.27 -0.46
CA GLU A 260 -2.15 -13.94 -0.67
C GLU A 260 -2.21 -14.84 -1.91
N ILE A 261 -1.14 -14.81 -2.71
CA ILE A 261 -0.92 -15.75 -3.80
C ILE A 261 0.30 -16.59 -3.44
N THR A 262 0.09 -17.90 -3.35
CA THR A 262 1.16 -18.87 -3.11
C THR A 262 1.55 -19.58 -4.41
N VAL A 263 2.84 -19.91 -4.49
CA VAL A 263 3.42 -20.65 -5.61
C VAL A 263 4.01 -21.93 -5.05
N LYS A 264 3.56 -23.07 -5.60
CA LYS A 264 4.02 -24.40 -5.23
C LYS A 264 4.36 -25.18 -6.48
N ASP A 265 5.52 -25.82 -6.50
CA ASP A 265 6.01 -26.60 -7.64
C ASP A 265 5.96 -25.84 -8.98
N GLY A 266 6.31 -24.54 -8.94
CA GLY A 266 6.31 -23.65 -10.10
C GLY A 266 4.93 -23.20 -10.58
N ARG A 267 3.86 -23.42 -9.79
CA ARG A 267 2.48 -23.10 -10.17
C ARG A 267 1.79 -22.26 -9.12
N VAL A 268 1.03 -21.27 -9.58
CA VAL A 268 0.12 -20.50 -8.73
C VAL A 268 -1.00 -21.41 -8.24
N GLU A 269 -1.16 -21.54 -6.92
CA GLU A 269 -2.12 -22.46 -6.33
C GLU A 269 -3.57 -21.96 -6.45
N ALA A 270 -3.77 -20.64 -6.36
CA ALA A 270 -5.08 -20.02 -6.48
C ALA A 270 -5.53 -19.96 -7.95
N GLY A 271 -6.54 -20.76 -8.31
CA GLY A 271 -7.14 -20.75 -9.64
C GLY A 271 -8.45 -19.98 -9.75
N ASN A 272 -9.05 -19.57 -8.63
CA ASN A 272 -10.32 -18.83 -8.58
C ASN A 272 -10.46 -18.13 -7.21
N LEU A 273 -11.49 -17.27 -7.07
CA LEU A 273 -11.75 -16.43 -5.88
C LEU A 273 -12.19 -17.21 -4.64
N ASP A 274 -12.48 -18.51 -4.76
CA ASP A 274 -12.66 -19.41 -3.62
C ASP A 274 -11.34 -19.69 -2.90
N ARG A 275 -10.20 -19.60 -3.61
CA ARG A 275 -8.84 -19.81 -3.09
C ARG A 275 -7.99 -18.55 -3.01
N TYR A 276 -8.48 -17.43 -3.53
CA TYR A 276 -7.90 -16.10 -3.33
C TYR A 276 -8.91 -15.23 -2.59
N PRO A 277 -8.80 -15.13 -1.25
CA PRO A 277 -9.80 -14.45 -0.46
C PRO A 277 -9.77 -12.94 -0.71
N LEU A 278 -10.94 -12.37 -0.95
CA LEU A 278 -11.16 -10.93 -1.06
C LEU A 278 -12.04 -10.45 0.10
N LEU A 279 -11.80 -9.22 0.54
CA LEU A 279 -12.59 -8.62 1.61
C LEU A 279 -14.05 -8.49 1.16
N ARG A 280 -14.97 -8.94 2.01
CA ARG A 280 -16.41 -8.89 1.73
C ARG A 280 -17.01 -7.63 2.33
N LEU A 281 -18.16 -7.20 1.82
CA LEU A 281 -18.86 -5.99 2.29
C LEU A 281 -19.04 -5.95 3.82
N ARG A 282 -19.39 -7.07 4.46
CA ARG A 282 -19.56 -7.15 5.92
C ARG A 282 -18.29 -6.89 6.73
N ASP A 283 -17.13 -7.08 6.10
CA ASP A 283 -15.81 -6.97 6.69
C ASP A 283 -15.09 -5.69 6.20
N ALA A 284 -15.69 -4.93 5.26
CA ALA A 284 -15.18 -3.66 4.78
C ALA A 284 -15.27 -2.58 5.88
N PRO A 285 -14.28 -1.68 6.00
CA PRO A 285 -14.34 -0.58 6.95
C PRO A 285 -15.34 0.49 6.49
N ASP A 286 -15.90 1.22 7.45
CA ASP A 286 -16.55 2.49 7.16
C ASP A 286 -15.46 3.53 6.87
N VAL A 287 -15.45 4.09 5.67
CA VAL A 287 -14.43 5.06 5.25
C VAL A 287 -15.02 6.46 5.27
N GLU A 288 -14.34 7.40 5.93
CA GLU A 288 -14.63 8.82 5.87
C GLU A 288 -13.49 9.55 5.17
N THR A 289 -13.78 10.18 4.04
CA THR A 289 -12.78 10.90 3.24
C THR A 289 -12.92 12.41 3.42
N ILE A 290 -11.80 13.06 3.74
CA ILE A 290 -11.66 14.52 3.84
C ILE A 290 -10.76 14.96 2.70
N LEU A 291 -11.31 15.72 1.75
CA LEU A 291 -10.51 16.39 0.73
C LEU A 291 -10.16 17.79 1.23
N LEU A 292 -8.88 18.08 1.41
CA LEU A 292 -8.45 19.41 1.81
C LEU A 292 -8.69 20.41 0.67
N GLU A 293 -9.25 21.57 1.03
CA GLU A 293 -9.50 22.63 0.08
C GLU A 293 -8.20 23.36 -0.25
N VAL A 294 -7.71 23.17 -1.48
CA VAL A 294 -6.53 23.89 -2.00
C VAL A 294 -6.90 24.56 -3.33
N PRO A 295 -7.65 25.68 -3.29
CA PRO A 295 -7.98 26.45 -4.48
C PRO A 295 -6.71 26.85 -5.23
N ASP A 296 -6.75 26.79 -6.56
CA ASP A 296 -5.62 27.11 -7.46
C ASP A 296 -4.34 26.25 -7.27
N GLY A 297 -4.40 25.22 -6.41
CA GLY A 297 -3.34 24.23 -6.27
C GLY A 297 -3.22 23.36 -7.53
N LYS A 298 -2.00 23.03 -7.94
CA LYS A 298 -1.77 22.11 -9.07
C LYS A 298 -2.44 20.76 -8.79
N PRO A 299 -3.37 20.27 -9.65
CA PRO A 299 -4.01 18.98 -9.45
C PRO A 299 -2.99 17.83 -9.36
N GLY A 300 -3.10 17.04 -8.29
CA GLY A 300 -2.37 15.80 -8.06
C GLY A 300 -3.19 14.57 -8.46
N GLY A 301 -2.56 13.40 -8.43
CA GLY A 301 -3.22 12.12 -8.67
C GLY A 301 -4.04 11.66 -7.46
N VAL A 302 -5.25 11.15 -7.69
CA VAL A 302 -6.11 10.57 -6.64
C VAL A 302 -6.21 9.04 -6.73
N GLY A 303 -5.94 8.49 -7.91
CA GLY A 303 -6.24 7.09 -8.22
C GLY A 303 -5.38 6.05 -7.48
N GLU A 304 -4.29 6.42 -6.83
CA GLU A 304 -3.36 5.48 -6.18
C GLU A 304 -2.92 5.87 -4.77
N PRO A 305 -2.71 7.14 -4.41
CA PRO A 305 -2.03 7.50 -3.15
C PRO A 305 -2.64 6.89 -1.87
N ALA A 306 -3.97 6.86 -1.74
CA ALA A 306 -4.68 6.34 -0.58
C ALA A 306 -4.60 4.80 -0.40
N ILE A 307 -3.81 4.10 -1.24
CA ILE A 307 -3.50 2.69 -0.96
C ILE A 307 -2.30 2.55 -0.04
N GLY A 308 -1.42 3.55 0.04
CA GLY A 308 -0.17 3.46 0.80
C GLY A 308 -0.39 3.33 2.32
N PRO A 309 -1.11 4.28 2.95
CA PRO A 309 -1.17 4.37 4.42
C PRO A 309 -2.01 3.29 5.11
N ILE A 310 -2.96 2.65 4.43
CA ILE A 310 -3.93 1.74 5.08
C ILE A 310 -3.28 0.53 5.77
N GLY A 311 -2.32 -0.13 5.11
CA GLY A 311 -1.60 -1.27 5.68
C GLY A 311 -0.89 -0.95 7.00
N PRO A 312 0.00 0.06 7.04
CA PRO A 312 0.68 0.46 8.27
C PRO A 312 -0.27 1.05 9.31
N ALA A 313 -1.31 1.80 8.92
CA ALA A 313 -2.30 2.32 9.88
C ALA A 313 -2.98 1.16 10.65
N ILE A 314 -3.36 0.07 9.96
CA ILE A 314 -3.92 -1.14 10.58
C ILE A 314 -2.90 -1.80 11.52
N ALA A 315 -1.65 -1.98 11.07
CA ALA A 315 -0.60 -2.62 11.87
C ALA A 315 -0.22 -1.81 13.12
N ASN A 316 -0.16 -0.48 13.00
CA ASN A 316 0.09 0.43 14.12
C ASN A 316 -1.05 0.40 15.13
N ALA A 317 -2.30 0.33 14.66
CA ALA A 317 -3.48 0.17 15.53
C ALA A 317 -3.46 -1.19 16.26
N PHE A 318 -3.06 -2.26 15.56
CA PHE A 318 -2.87 -3.58 16.18
C PHE A 318 -1.79 -3.54 17.28
N PHE A 319 -0.68 -2.86 17.03
CA PHE A 319 0.36 -2.68 18.05
C PHE A 319 -0.16 -1.89 19.25
N ALA A 320 -0.85 -0.77 19.03
CA ALA A 320 -1.45 0.01 20.12
C ALA A 320 -2.44 -0.83 20.97
N LEU A 321 -3.10 -1.83 20.36
CA LEU A 321 -4.01 -2.74 21.05
C LEU A 321 -3.31 -3.86 21.83
N THR A 322 -2.15 -4.33 21.35
CA THR A 322 -1.57 -5.61 21.80
C THR A 322 -0.14 -5.55 22.32
N GLY A 323 0.59 -4.48 22.01
CA GLY A 323 2.04 -4.38 22.22
C GLY A 323 2.88 -5.26 21.28
N VAL A 324 2.27 -5.94 20.30
CA VAL A 324 2.95 -6.85 19.38
C VAL A 324 3.03 -6.25 17.98
N ARG A 325 4.19 -6.38 17.32
CA ARG A 325 4.43 -5.85 15.97
C ARG A 325 4.17 -6.91 14.90
N LEU A 326 3.44 -6.53 13.86
CA LEU A 326 3.25 -7.34 12.65
C LEU A 326 4.13 -6.75 11.54
N ARG A 327 5.11 -7.52 11.08
CA ARG A 327 6.09 -7.08 10.06
C ARG A 327 5.96 -7.82 8.72
N GLN A 328 4.90 -8.61 8.57
CA GLN A 328 4.64 -9.40 7.37
C GLN A 328 3.19 -9.20 6.93
N LEU A 329 3.02 -8.91 5.63
CA LEU A 329 1.71 -8.91 4.96
C LEU A 329 1.49 -10.22 4.18
N PRO A 330 0.22 -10.64 4.00
CA PRO A 330 -0.95 -10.15 4.74
C PRO A 330 -0.93 -10.59 6.21
N MET A 331 -1.55 -9.79 7.08
CA MET A 331 -1.75 -10.03 8.51
C MET A 331 -2.86 -11.06 8.76
N THR A 332 -2.65 -12.28 8.24
CA THR A 332 -3.64 -13.36 8.33
C THR A 332 -3.88 -13.78 9.78
N PRO A 333 -5.04 -14.38 10.09
CA PRO A 333 -5.32 -14.88 11.44
C PRO A 333 -4.24 -15.81 12.01
N GLU A 334 -3.62 -16.63 11.16
CA GLU A 334 -2.51 -17.51 11.51
C GLU A 334 -1.25 -16.72 11.89
N ARG A 335 -0.86 -15.73 11.06
CA ARG A 335 0.31 -14.87 11.35
C ARG A 335 0.10 -14.03 12.60
N VAL A 336 -1.12 -13.53 12.82
CA VAL A 336 -1.48 -12.79 14.03
C VAL A 336 -1.33 -13.67 15.27
N LYS A 337 -1.85 -14.90 15.25
CA LYS A 337 -1.69 -15.84 16.37
C LYS A 337 -0.23 -16.19 16.64
N SER A 338 0.56 -16.44 15.59
CA SER A 338 2.00 -16.70 15.73
C SER A 338 2.74 -15.52 16.36
N ALA A 339 2.41 -14.30 15.96
CA ALA A 339 3.02 -13.09 16.53
C ALA A 339 2.65 -12.92 18.02
N LEU A 340 1.37 -13.10 18.38
CA LEU A 340 0.92 -13.02 19.78
C LEU A 340 1.53 -14.10 20.67
N ALA A 341 1.84 -15.27 20.10
CA ALA A 341 2.53 -16.36 20.79
C ALA A 341 4.06 -16.16 20.90
N GLY A 342 4.63 -15.13 20.25
CA GLY A 342 6.08 -14.91 20.20
C GLY A 342 6.83 -15.92 19.35
N THR A 343 6.16 -16.55 18.37
CA THR A 343 6.74 -17.60 17.52
C THR A 343 7.02 -17.14 16.08
N SER A 344 7.03 -15.82 15.85
CA SER A 344 7.21 -15.18 14.53
C SER A 344 8.55 -14.46 14.41
#